data_AF-A0A6N3HG68-F1
#
_entry.id   AF-A0A6N3HG68-F1
#
_cell.length_a   1.000
_cell.length_b   1.000
_cell.length_c   1.000
_cell.angle_alpha   90.00
_cell.angle_beta   90.00
_cell.angle_gamma   90.00
#
_symmetry.space_group_name_H-M   'P 1'
#
loop_
_entity.id
_entity.type
_entity.pdbx_description
1 polymer ?
#
loop_
_entity_poly.entity_id
_entity_poly.type
_entity_poly.pdbx_seq_one_letter_code
_entity_poly.pdbx_strand_id
1 'polypeptide(L)'
;MKQKFIEWFTKNNNGCSPAMEDDRSFVYEMTQHMFEAYQAGVAEGEARCAALAAENAGLKSVCEDRRTFIMNGVQLGYIQVPTVETDPALETIRVAVSPQEPTPATDAFLAEVRAHDLNAFIRHHSAELDAHIKNGGEQFDEKSVRIRDIIVSARLFREQIRKEAAQ
;
A
#
# COMPACT_ATOMS: atom_id res chain seq x y z
N MET A 1 33.61 -14.12 -9.26
CA MET A 1 32.26 -14.47 -8.77
C MET A 1 31.21 -13.48 -9.27
N LYS A 2 31.34 -12.17 -9.00
CA LYS A 2 30.40 -11.12 -9.45
C LYS A 2 30.16 -11.11 -10.97
N GLN A 3 31.23 -11.19 -11.78
CA GLN A 3 31.11 -11.20 -13.25
C GLN A 3 30.41 -12.45 -13.80
N LYS A 4 30.63 -13.62 -13.17
CA LYS A 4 29.99 -14.89 -13.57
C LYS A 4 28.50 -14.94 -13.24
N PHE A 5 28.09 -14.28 -12.15
CA PHE A 5 26.68 -14.14 -11.78
C PHE A 5 25.94 -13.18 -12.73
N ILE A 6 26.58 -12.07 -13.09
CA ILE A 6 26.05 -11.11 -14.07
C ILE A 6 25.94 -11.76 -15.45
N GLU A 7 26.92 -12.56 -15.89
CA GLU A 7 26.84 -13.34 -17.13
C GLU A 7 25.76 -14.44 -17.08
N TRP A 8 25.55 -15.08 -15.93
CA TRP A 8 24.48 -16.07 -15.72
C TRP A 8 23.08 -15.45 -15.75
N PHE A 9 22.94 -14.26 -15.18
CA PHE A 9 21.70 -13.47 -15.10
C PHE A 9 21.37 -12.77 -16.42
N THR A 10 22.37 -12.22 -17.13
CA THR A 10 22.21 -11.61 -18.46
C THR A 10 22.06 -12.65 -19.58
N LYS A 11 22.44 -13.92 -19.33
CA LYS A 11 22.00 -15.09 -20.12
C LYS A 11 20.64 -15.65 -19.67
N ASN A 12 19.79 -14.78 -19.12
CA ASN A 12 18.35 -14.97 -18.91
C ASN A 12 17.95 -16.10 -17.92
N ASN A 13 18.71 -16.28 -16.83
CA ASN A 13 18.31 -17.17 -15.71
C ASN A 13 17.74 -16.35 -14.54
N ASN A 14 16.43 -16.08 -14.61
CA ASN A 14 15.69 -15.30 -13.62
C ASN A 14 15.32 -16.11 -12.37
N GLY A 15 16.31 -16.58 -11.60
CA GLY A 15 16.12 -16.87 -10.18
C GLY A 15 15.31 -18.13 -9.79
N CYS A 16 15.22 -19.16 -10.63
CA CYS A 16 14.90 -20.52 -10.16
C CYS A 16 16.20 -21.31 -9.93
N SER A 17 16.31 -22.00 -8.79
CA SER A 17 17.23 -23.15 -8.70
C SER A 17 16.78 -24.19 -9.72
N PRO A 18 17.68 -24.75 -10.54
CA PRO A 18 17.29 -25.71 -11.56
C PRO A 18 16.84 -27.01 -10.88
N ALA A 19 15.62 -27.45 -11.14
CA ALA A 19 15.31 -28.88 -11.11
C ALA A 19 15.78 -29.45 -12.45
N MET A 20 16.58 -30.51 -12.39
CA MET A 20 17.14 -31.18 -13.56
C MET A 20 16.20 -32.32 -13.93
N GLU A 21 15.72 -32.36 -15.17
CA GLU A 21 15.24 -33.62 -15.74
C GLU A 21 16.44 -34.50 -16.11
N ASP A 22 16.25 -35.83 -16.14
CA ASP A 22 17.33 -36.81 -16.36
C ASP A 22 18.08 -36.60 -17.70
N ASP A 23 17.47 -35.88 -18.65
CA ASP A 23 18.03 -35.59 -19.98
C ASP A 23 18.81 -34.27 -20.08
N ARG A 24 18.89 -33.50 -18.98
CA ARG A 24 19.58 -32.20 -18.87
C ARG A 24 18.99 -31.06 -19.72
N SER A 25 17.69 -31.09 -20.04
CA SER A 25 16.99 -29.94 -20.65
C SER A 25 16.50 -28.91 -19.59
N PHE A 26 16.35 -27.62 -19.98
CA PHE A 26 15.93 -26.50 -19.11
C PHE A 26 14.52 -25.99 -19.49
N VAL A 27 13.67 -25.66 -18.50
CA VAL A 27 12.33 -25.07 -18.68
C VAL A 27 12.40 -23.54 -18.49
N TYR A 28 11.96 -22.74 -19.48
CA TYR A 28 12.38 -21.32 -19.61
C TYR A 28 11.30 -20.21 -19.45
N GLU A 29 10.04 -20.50 -19.09
CA GLU A 29 8.96 -19.48 -19.13
C GLU A 29 8.54 -18.87 -17.78
N MET A 30 8.76 -19.56 -16.65
CA MET A 30 8.21 -19.13 -15.34
C MET A 30 8.90 -17.89 -14.75
N THR A 31 10.12 -17.56 -15.22
CA THR A 31 11.05 -16.67 -14.50
C THR A 31 11.09 -15.23 -15.04
N GLN A 32 10.72 -14.98 -16.30
CA GLN A 32 10.64 -13.61 -16.83
C GLN A 32 9.45 -12.82 -16.24
N HIS A 33 8.26 -13.40 -16.27
CA HIS A 33 7.04 -12.76 -15.76
C HIS A 33 7.09 -12.47 -14.26
N MET A 34 7.77 -13.32 -13.49
CA MET A 34 8.01 -13.10 -12.07
C MET A 34 8.86 -11.86 -11.79
N PHE A 35 9.90 -11.62 -12.61
CA PHE A 35 10.77 -10.46 -12.45
C PHE A 35 10.07 -9.16 -12.88
N GLU A 36 9.31 -9.20 -13.98
CA GLU A 36 8.49 -8.07 -14.44
C GLU A 36 7.43 -7.68 -13.38
N ALA A 37 6.76 -8.67 -12.78
CA ALA A 37 5.80 -8.45 -11.70
C ALA A 37 6.45 -7.86 -10.44
N TYR A 38 7.65 -8.32 -10.09
CA TYR A 38 8.43 -7.74 -8.98
C TYR A 38 8.78 -6.27 -9.22
N GLN A 39 9.32 -5.95 -10.41
CA GLN A 39 9.68 -4.58 -10.76
C GLN A 39 8.46 -3.65 -10.75
N ALA A 40 7.33 -4.12 -11.28
CA ALA A 40 6.07 -3.38 -11.23
C ALA A 40 5.64 -3.09 -9.78
N GLY A 41 5.75 -4.09 -8.88
CA GLY A 41 5.42 -3.92 -7.47
C GLY A 41 6.35 -2.94 -6.74
N VAL A 42 7.64 -2.95 -7.05
CA VAL A 42 8.61 -1.98 -6.51
C VAL A 42 8.26 -0.56 -6.98
N ALA A 43 8.04 -0.38 -8.28
CA ALA A 43 7.69 0.93 -8.85
C ALA A 43 6.38 1.48 -8.26
N GLU A 44 5.37 0.63 -8.06
CA GLU A 44 4.12 1.01 -7.40
C GLU A 44 4.36 1.45 -5.95
N GLY A 45 5.17 0.70 -5.19
CA GLY A 45 5.54 1.06 -3.82
C GLY A 45 6.29 2.38 -3.75
N GLU A 46 7.28 2.60 -4.61
CA GLU A 46 8.04 3.85 -4.71
C GLU A 46 7.13 5.04 -5.05
N ALA A 47 6.19 4.86 -5.99
CA ALA A 47 5.23 5.90 -6.34
C ALA A 47 4.32 6.29 -5.15
N ARG A 48 3.85 5.31 -4.36
CA ARG A 48 3.07 5.56 -3.14
C ARG A 48 3.88 6.31 -2.10
N CYS A 49 5.14 5.91 -1.88
CA CYS A 49 6.06 6.59 -0.97
C CYS A 49 6.34 8.03 -1.40
N ALA A 50 6.55 8.26 -2.71
CA ALA A 50 6.76 9.59 -3.25
C ALA A 50 5.54 10.50 -3.06
N ALA A 51 4.33 9.97 -3.28
CA ALA A 51 3.09 10.70 -3.06
C ALA A 51 2.90 11.11 -1.59
N LEU A 52 3.09 10.16 -0.66
CA LEU A 52 3.03 10.44 0.78
C LEU A 52 4.11 11.44 1.23
N ALA A 53 5.32 11.35 0.67
CA ALA A 53 6.39 12.29 0.99
C ALA A 53 6.08 13.71 0.48
N ALA A 54 5.53 13.84 -0.73
CA ALA A 54 5.11 15.11 -1.31
C ALA A 54 3.99 15.76 -0.49
N GLU A 55 2.95 14.99 -0.13
CA GLU A 55 1.85 15.45 0.72
C GLU A 55 2.38 15.93 2.09
N ASN A 56 3.23 15.12 2.75
CA ASN A 56 3.84 15.51 4.02
C ASN A 56 4.71 16.77 3.94
N ALA A 57 5.43 16.98 2.83
CA ALA A 57 6.22 18.18 2.62
C ALA A 57 5.30 19.42 2.47
N GLY A 58 4.20 19.29 1.73
CA GLY A 58 3.18 20.33 1.59
C GLY A 58 2.56 20.72 2.93
N LEU A 59 2.08 19.73 3.70
CA LEU A 59 1.49 19.98 5.02
C LEU A 59 2.46 20.70 5.98
N LYS A 60 3.74 20.30 5.97
CA LYS A 60 4.78 20.96 6.78
C LYS A 60 5.00 22.42 6.35
N SER A 61 5.04 22.68 5.05
CA SER A 61 5.20 24.04 4.52
C SER A 61 4.03 24.93 4.94
N VAL A 62 2.80 24.45 4.78
CA VAL A 62 1.59 25.20 5.18
C VAL A 62 1.60 25.49 6.68
N CYS A 63 1.94 24.51 7.52
CA CYS A 63 2.07 24.74 8.96
C CYS A 63 3.13 25.79 9.30
N GLU A 64 4.27 25.78 8.61
CA GLU A 64 5.36 26.73 8.86
C GLU A 64 4.96 28.16 8.46
N ASP A 65 4.34 28.33 7.29
CA ASP A 65 3.85 29.62 6.81
C ASP A 65 2.83 30.21 7.77
N ARG A 66 1.88 29.38 8.23
CA ARG A 66 0.86 29.80 9.20
C ARG A 66 1.45 30.11 10.57
N ARG A 67 2.43 29.33 11.04
CA ARG A 67 3.15 29.63 12.28
C ARG A 67 3.85 30.98 12.19
N THR A 68 4.54 31.23 11.08
CA THR A 68 5.25 32.50 10.83
C THR A 68 4.28 33.68 10.83
N PHE A 69 3.12 33.54 10.17
CA PHE A 69 2.08 34.56 10.17
C PHE A 69 1.59 34.91 11.58
N ILE A 70 1.30 33.90 12.41
CA ILE A 70 0.81 34.12 13.78
C ILE A 70 1.90 34.77 14.64
N MET A 71 3.14 34.31 14.56
CA MET A 71 4.26 34.90 15.31
C MET A 71 4.46 36.38 14.97
N ASN A 72 4.40 36.74 13.70
CA ASN A 72 4.47 38.14 13.27
C ASN A 72 3.27 38.95 13.78
N GLY A 73 2.06 38.39 13.75
CA GLY A 73 0.86 39.01 14.29
C GLY A 73 0.96 39.28 15.80
N VAL A 74 1.54 38.34 16.56
CA VAL A 74 1.83 38.53 17.99
C VAL A 74 2.85 39.64 18.21
N GLN A 75 3.96 39.62 17.46
CA GLN A 75 5.03 40.60 17.62
C GLN A 75 4.59 42.03 17.25
N LEU A 76 3.70 42.18 16.28
CA LEU A 76 3.10 43.46 15.89
C LEU A 76 1.92 43.89 16.78
N GLY A 77 1.50 43.04 17.74
CA GLY A 77 0.41 43.32 18.67
C GLY A 77 -1.00 43.12 18.09
N TYR A 78 -1.13 42.52 16.90
CA TYR A 78 -2.42 42.19 16.29
C TYR A 78 -3.07 40.93 16.88
N ILE A 79 -2.28 40.03 17.45
CA ILE A 79 -2.75 38.80 18.08
C ILE A 79 -2.35 38.84 19.56
N GLN A 80 -3.32 38.70 20.46
CA GLN A 80 -3.05 38.57 21.88
C GLN A 80 -2.64 37.13 22.21
N VAL A 81 -1.58 36.98 23.00
CA VAL A 81 -1.13 35.68 23.49
C VAL A 81 -2.08 35.24 24.60
N PRO A 82 -2.72 34.06 24.48
CA PRO A 82 -3.52 33.49 25.56
C PRO A 82 -2.67 33.34 26.83
N THR A 83 -3.20 33.77 27.97
CA THR A 83 -2.45 33.77 29.26
C THR A 83 -2.81 32.60 30.16
N VAL A 84 -3.88 31.86 29.82
CA VAL A 84 -4.36 30.69 30.55
C VAL A 84 -4.69 29.57 29.56
N GLU A 85 -4.48 28.32 29.97
CA GLU A 85 -4.72 27.15 29.09
C GLU A 85 -6.20 26.93 28.74
N THR A 86 -7.11 27.51 29.50
CA THR A 86 -8.57 27.43 29.26
C THR A 86 -9.08 28.52 28.33
N ASP A 87 -8.21 29.37 27.79
CA ASP A 87 -8.60 30.46 26.90
C ASP A 87 -9.11 29.92 25.55
N PRO A 88 -10.35 30.26 25.14
CA PRO A 88 -10.90 29.84 23.84
C PRO A 88 -10.05 30.22 22.62
N ALA A 89 -9.23 31.28 22.73
CA ALA A 89 -8.33 31.70 21.66
C ALA A 89 -7.24 30.65 21.35
N LEU A 90 -6.88 29.81 22.33
CA LEU A 90 -5.86 28.77 22.14
C LEU A 90 -6.31 27.72 21.11
N GLU A 91 -7.58 27.31 21.17
CA GLU A 91 -8.13 26.36 20.19
C GLU A 91 -8.25 27.00 18.81
N THR A 92 -8.62 28.29 18.74
CA THR A 92 -8.65 29.04 17.48
C THR A 92 -7.28 29.07 16.81
N ILE A 93 -6.21 29.35 17.57
CA ILE A 93 -4.83 29.33 17.09
C ILE A 93 -4.43 27.92 16.63
N ARG A 94 -4.78 26.90 17.41
CA ARG A 94 -4.47 25.50 17.09
C ARG A 94 -5.11 25.06 15.77
N VAL A 95 -6.39 25.37 15.56
CA VAL A 95 -7.08 25.09 14.29
C VAL A 95 -6.45 25.87 13.13
N ALA A 96 -6.09 27.14 13.35
CA ALA A 96 -5.44 27.95 12.34
C ALA A 96 -4.10 27.37 11.88
N VAL A 97 -3.26 26.86 12.79
CA VAL A 97 -1.95 26.26 12.45
C VAL A 97 -2.07 24.84 11.88
N SER A 98 -3.16 24.14 12.16
CA SER A 98 -3.39 22.79 11.66
C SER A 98 -3.66 22.78 10.15
N PRO A 99 -3.08 21.85 9.38
CA PRO A 99 -3.46 21.68 7.98
C PRO A 99 -4.95 21.37 7.89
N GLN A 100 -5.65 22.07 7.00
CA GLN A 100 -7.07 21.83 6.71
C GLN A 100 -7.26 21.21 5.32
N GLU A 101 -6.15 20.97 4.62
CA GLU A 101 -6.16 20.40 3.28
C GLU A 101 -6.41 18.90 3.36
N PRO A 102 -7.21 18.33 2.44
CA PRO A 102 -7.39 16.90 2.36
C PRO A 102 -6.05 16.19 2.12
N THR A 103 -5.95 14.95 2.60
CA THR A 103 -4.72 14.15 2.54
C THR A 103 -4.94 12.87 1.73
N PRO A 104 -5.23 12.98 0.41
CA PRO A 104 -5.66 11.85 -0.40
C PRO A 104 -4.64 10.70 -0.46
N ALA A 105 -3.33 10.98 -0.38
CA ALA A 105 -2.32 9.93 -0.37
C ALA A 105 -2.35 9.17 0.97
N THR A 106 -2.50 9.89 2.08
CA THR A 106 -2.68 9.28 3.41
C THR A 106 -3.98 8.50 3.49
N ASP A 107 -5.09 9.03 2.97
CA ASP A 107 -6.40 8.38 3.00
C ASP A 107 -6.39 7.07 2.19
N ALA A 108 -5.80 7.10 1.00
CA ALA A 108 -5.59 5.90 0.18
C ALA A 108 -4.70 4.86 0.89
N PHE A 109 -3.63 5.30 1.57
CA PHE A 109 -2.78 4.42 2.35
C PHE A 109 -3.55 3.76 3.51
N LEU A 110 -4.32 4.54 4.28
CA LEU A 110 -5.14 4.01 5.38
C LEU A 110 -6.22 3.05 4.87
N ALA A 111 -6.79 3.29 3.68
CA ALA A 111 -7.70 2.36 3.03
C ALA A 111 -7.05 1.01 2.75
N GLU A 112 -5.82 1.01 2.23
CA GLU A 112 -5.07 -0.21 1.96
C GLU A 112 -4.71 -0.96 3.25
N VAL A 113 -4.37 -0.23 4.32
CA VAL A 113 -4.14 -0.82 5.64
C VAL A 113 -5.40 -1.48 6.18
N ARG A 114 -6.56 -0.82 6.10
CA ARG A 114 -7.86 -1.41 6.49
C ARG A 114 -8.23 -2.62 5.64
N ALA A 115 -7.83 -2.62 4.37
CA ALA A 115 -8.04 -3.71 3.42
C ALA A 115 -7.01 -4.85 3.57
N HIS A 116 -5.96 -4.68 4.38
CA HIS A 116 -4.82 -5.60 4.44
C HIS A 116 -5.21 -7.01 4.86
N ASP A 117 -5.97 -7.14 5.94
CA ASP A 117 -6.35 -8.45 6.49
C ASP A 117 -7.26 -9.24 5.54
N LEU A 118 -8.04 -8.54 4.70
CA LEU A 118 -8.83 -9.19 3.65
C LEU A 118 -7.94 -9.83 2.60
N ASN A 119 -6.75 -9.28 2.31
CA ASN A 119 -5.79 -9.94 1.42
C ASN A 119 -5.29 -11.26 2.00
N ALA A 120 -4.98 -11.30 3.30
CA ALA A 120 -4.57 -12.52 3.98
C ALA A 120 -5.71 -13.55 4.03
N PHE A 121 -6.92 -13.11 4.36
CA PHE A 121 -8.13 -13.93 4.37
C PHE A 121 -8.44 -14.55 3.01
N ILE A 122 -8.36 -13.77 1.93
CA ILE A 122 -8.55 -14.24 0.55
C ILE A 122 -7.50 -15.29 0.19
N ARG A 123 -6.23 -15.06 0.53
CA ARG A 123 -5.13 -16.00 0.26
C ARG A 123 -5.34 -17.34 0.97
N HIS A 124 -5.76 -17.31 2.24
CA HIS A 124 -6.06 -18.50 3.01
C HIS A 124 -7.13 -19.37 2.32
N HIS A 125 -8.27 -18.77 1.97
CA HIS A 125 -9.38 -19.49 1.33
C HIS A 125 -9.05 -19.94 -0.09
N SER A 126 -8.23 -19.16 -0.81
CA SER A 126 -7.75 -19.57 -2.14
C SER A 126 -6.86 -20.82 -2.03
N ALA A 127 -5.95 -20.86 -1.05
CA ALA A 127 -5.13 -22.04 -0.78
C ALA A 127 -5.98 -23.25 -0.32
N GLU A 128 -7.05 -23.02 0.46
CA GLU A 128 -8.00 -24.06 0.83
C GLU A 128 -8.71 -24.67 -0.39
N LEU A 129 -9.18 -23.82 -1.32
CA LEU A 129 -9.80 -24.24 -2.57
C LEU A 129 -8.82 -25.04 -3.43
N ASP A 130 -7.59 -24.55 -3.60
CA ASP A 130 -6.56 -25.21 -4.38
C ASP A 130 -6.21 -26.58 -3.78
N ALA A 131 -6.11 -26.67 -2.46
CA ALA A 131 -5.87 -27.93 -1.75
C ALA A 131 -7.02 -28.92 -1.93
N HIS A 132 -8.28 -28.45 -1.88
CA HIS A 132 -9.46 -29.28 -2.10
C HIS A 132 -9.46 -29.88 -3.51
N ILE A 133 -9.23 -29.07 -4.53
CA ILE A 133 -9.15 -29.51 -5.93
C ILE A 133 -8.00 -30.51 -6.11
N LYS A 134 -6.82 -30.22 -5.53
CA LYS A 134 -5.65 -31.13 -5.61
C LYS A 134 -5.91 -32.49 -4.96
N ASN A 135 -6.78 -32.54 -3.94
CA ASN A 135 -7.15 -33.76 -3.24
C ASN A 135 -8.35 -34.50 -3.87
N GLY A 136 -8.71 -34.17 -5.13
CA GLY A 136 -9.76 -34.85 -5.89
C GLY A 136 -11.15 -34.25 -5.74
N GLY A 137 -11.28 -33.09 -5.10
CA GLY A 137 -12.52 -32.31 -5.07
C GLY A 137 -12.90 -31.78 -6.46
N GLU A 138 -14.19 -31.66 -6.73
CA GLU A 138 -14.67 -31.15 -8.02
C GLU A 138 -14.69 -29.63 -8.02
N GLN A 139 -14.46 -29.03 -9.19
CA GLN A 139 -14.40 -27.56 -9.33
C GLN A 139 -15.70 -26.84 -8.95
N PHE A 140 -16.83 -27.55 -9.02
CA PHE A 140 -18.19 -27.04 -8.80
C PHE A 140 -18.98 -27.86 -7.78
N ASP A 141 -18.32 -28.68 -6.96
CA ASP A 141 -18.99 -29.27 -5.81
C ASP A 141 -19.39 -28.18 -4.78
N GLU A 142 -20.25 -28.55 -3.85
CA GLU A 142 -20.79 -27.64 -2.85
C GLU A 142 -19.70 -26.92 -2.05
N LYS A 143 -18.58 -27.59 -1.74
CA LYS A 143 -17.48 -26.99 -0.98
C LYS A 143 -16.72 -25.98 -1.83
N SER A 144 -16.38 -26.33 -3.07
CA SER A 144 -15.72 -25.43 -4.02
C SER A 144 -16.54 -24.17 -4.29
N VAL A 145 -17.86 -24.32 -4.49
CA VAL A 145 -18.76 -23.18 -4.71
C VAL A 145 -18.80 -22.26 -3.49
N ARG A 146 -18.94 -22.81 -2.27
CA ARG A 146 -18.93 -22.01 -1.03
C ARG A 146 -17.62 -21.25 -0.83
N ILE A 147 -16.47 -21.89 -1.03
CA ILE A 147 -15.17 -21.21 -0.85
C ILE A 147 -14.99 -20.10 -1.90
N ARG A 148 -15.39 -20.33 -3.16
CA ARG A 148 -15.37 -19.27 -4.19
C ARG A 148 -16.24 -18.08 -3.82
N ASP A 149 -17.45 -18.33 -3.30
CA ASP A 149 -18.36 -17.26 -2.89
C ASP A 149 -17.76 -16.39 -1.76
N ILE A 150 -17.12 -17.03 -0.78
CA ILE A 150 -16.37 -16.34 0.28
C ILE A 150 -15.24 -15.48 -0.31
N ILE A 151 -14.44 -16.03 -1.23
CA ILE A 151 -13.34 -15.30 -1.89
C ILE A 151 -13.87 -14.09 -2.66
N VAL A 152 -14.95 -14.26 -3.42
CA VAL A 152 -15.55 -13.18 -4.23
C VAL A 152 -16.12 -12.10 -3.32
N SER A 153 -16.87 -12.47 -2.29
CA SER A 153 -17.44 -11.53 -1.32
C SER A 153 -16.35 -10.73 -0.61
N ALA A 154 -15.27 -11.38 -0.16
CA ALA A 154 -14.14 -10.71 0.46
C ALA A 154 -13.43 -9.75 -0.50
N ARG A 155 -13.28 -10.11 -1.79
CA ARG A 155 -12.71 -9.21 -2.82
C ARG A 155 -13.59 -7.97 -3.02
N LEU A 156 -14.91 -8.15 -3.14
CA LEU A 156 -15.84 -7.04 -3.31
C LEU A 156 -15.81 -6.09 -2.11
N PHE A 157 -15.82 -6.65 -0.89
CA PHE A 157 -15.75 -5.84 0.34
C PHE A 157 -14.43 -5.08 0.45
N ARG A 158 -13.31 -5.71 0.09
CA ARG A 158 -12.00 -5.05 0.03
C ARG A 158 -11.99 -3.86 -0.92
N GLU A 159 -12.54 -4.01 -2.12
CA GLU A 159 -12.63 -2.90 -3.08
C GLU A 159 -13.57 -1.79 -2.59
N GLN A 160 -14.62 -2.13 -1.84
CA GLN A 160 -15.50 -1.13 -1.23
C GLN A 160 -14.75 -0.26 -0.21
N ILE A 161 -13.94 -0.86 0.67
CA ILE A 161 -13.10 -0.13 1.64
C ILE A 161 -12.17 0.86 0.93
N ARG A 162 -11.61 0.46 -0.22
CA ARG A 162 -10.73 1.32 -1.03
C ARG A 162 -11.47 2.49 -1.67
N LYS A 163 -12.69 2.27 -2.16
CA LYS A 163 -13.51 3.33 -2.79
C LYS A 163 -14.00 4.37 -1.81
N GLU A 164 -14.39 3.96 -0.60
CA GLU A 164 -14.87 4.87 0.45
C GLU A 164 -13.79 5.85 0.93
N ALA A 165 -12.51 5.54 0.73
CA ALA A 165 -11.40 6.43 1.07
C ALA A 165 -11.03 7.44 -0.02
N ALA A 166 -11.62 7.33 -1.22
CA ALA A 166 -11.38 8.24 -2.34
C ALA A 166 -12.47 9.34 -2.46
N GLN A 167 -13.40 9.42 -1.50
CA GLN A 167 -14.46 10.41 -1.39
C GLN A 167 -14.09 11.49 -0.37
#